data_AF-A0A7Y4TYN8-F1
#
_entry.id   AF-A0A7Y4TYN8-F1
#
_cell.length_a   1.000
_cell.length_b   1.000
_cell.length_c   1.000
_cell.angle_alpha   90.00
_cell.angle_beta   90.00
_cell.angle_gamma   90.00
#
_symmetry.space_group_name_H-M   'P 1'
#
loop_
_entity.id
_entity.type
_entity.pdbx_description
1 polymer ?
#
loop_
_entity_poly.entity_id
_entity_poly.type
_entity_poly.pdbx_seq_one_letter_code
_entity_poly.pdbx_strand_id
1 'polypeptide(L)'
;MLAGKTIVVGVTGGIAAYKAAELVRLLVKDGAFVRVIMTKNAQEFITPLTLQTLSGNPVATETFNLTQESEIGHIRLADTADLILIAPASADVIGKLAHGLAGDLLTTVLLATMAPVLVAPAMNVHMYAHPAVQDNIRTLGQRGYRFVEPAEGFLACGYEGKGRLADPEDIVEEARATLTKKDLTSERIIVTAGPNAEPIDPVRFITNRSTGKMGFAMARVAWRRGAEVTLVSGPTSLPPPRG
;
A
#
# COMPACT_ATOMS: atom_id res chain seq x y z
N MET A 1 7.15 6.17 10.48
CA MET A 1 7.98 6.82 9.45
C MET A 1 8.78 5.73 8.76
N LEU A 2 9.04 5.90 7.47
CA LEU A 2 9.79 4.96 6.64
C LEU A 2 11.25 5.40 6.44
N ALA A 3 11.69 6.40 7.20
CA ALA A 3 13.07 6.89 7.21
C ALA A 3 14.07 5.74 7.42
N GLY A 4 15.03 5.63 6.50
CA GLY A 4 16.06 4.60 6.53
C GLY A 4 15.60 3.22 6.10
N LYS A 5 14.38 3.09 5.53
CA LYS A 5 13.86 1.85 4.97
C LYS A 5 14.03 1.80 3.47
N THR A 6 14.42 0.65 2.93
CA THR A 6 14.45 0.39 1.49
C THR A 6 13.14 -0.27 1.07
N ILE A 7 12.41 0.37 0.16
CA ILE A 7 11.13 -0.13 -0.36
C ILE A 7 11.27 -0.37 -1.85
N VAL A 8 10.99 -1.61 -2.27
CA VAL A 8 10.92 -1.98 -3.67
C VAL A 8 9.46 -1.89 -4.12
N VAL A 9 9.15 -1.01 -5.05
CA VAL A 9 7.81 -0.82 -5.60
C VAL A 9 7.68 -1.57 -6.92
N GLY A 10 6.87 -2.62 -6.94
CA GLY A 10 6.48 -3.35 -8.14
C GLY A 10 5.26 -2.71 -8.81
N VAL A 11 5.38 -2.31 -10.08
CA VAL A 11 4.28 -1.75 -10.86
C VAL A 11 3.85 -2.73 -11.95
N THR A 12 2.57 -3.10 -11.94
CA THR A 12 2.00 -4.07 -12.88
C THR A 12 1.06 -3.41 -13.88
N GLY A 13 0.70 -4.13 -14.95
CA GLY A 13 -0.15 -3.61 -16.02
C GLY A 13 -1.60 -3.37 -15.58
N GLY A 14 -2.06 -2.13 -15.74
CA GLY A 14 -3.44 -1.73 -15.53
C GLY A 14 -3.57 -0.20 -15.52
N ILE A 15 -4.77 0.30 -15.77
CA ILE A 15 -5.02 1.76 -15.87
C ILE A 15 -4.60 2.52 -14.61
N ALA A 16 -4.59 1.89 -13.44
CA ALA A 16 -4.17 2.51 -12.19
C ALA A 16 -2.64 2.71 -12.06
N ALA A 17 -1.83 2.26 -13.01
CA ALA A 17 -0.37 2.37 -12.95
C ALA A 17 0.13 3.82 -12.83
N TYR A 18 -0.61 4.81 -13.36
CA TYR A 18 -0.24 6.23 -13.19
C TYR A 18 -0.23 6.66 -11.72
N LYS A 19 -1.08 6.05 -10.85
CA LYS A 19 -1.10 6.35 -9.41
C LYS A 19 0.19 5.91 -8.71
N ALA A 20 0.99 5.03 -9.31
CA ALA A 20 2.29 4.64 -8.77
C ALA A 20 3.26 5.84 -8.69
N ALA A 21 3.11 6.85 -9.56
CA ALA A 21 3.90 8.08 -9.48
C ALA A 21 3.69 8.80 -8.14
N GLU A 22 2.44 8.99 -7.73
CA GLU A 22 2.13 9.63 -6.46
C GLU A 22 2.56 8.76 -5.27
N LEU A 23 2.35 7.45 -5.36
CA LEU A 23 2.81 6.51 -4.33
C LEU A 23 4.32 6.61 -4.11
N VAL A 24 5.13 6.55 -5.18
CA VAL A 24 6.59 6.69 -5.10
C VAL A 24 6.96 8.04 -4.47
N ARG A 25 6.33 9.13 -4.89
CA ARG A 25 6.55 10.47 -4.32
C ARG A 25 6.28 10.50 -2.81
N LEU A 26 5.19 9.91 -2.35
CA LEU A 26 4.82 9.86 -0.94
C LEU A 26 5.78 9.02 -0.10
N LEU A 27 6.26 7.88 -0.64
CA LEU A 27 7.25 7.04 0.03
C LEU A 27 8.59 7.75 0.20
N VAL A 28 9.08 8.42 -0.85
CA VAL A 28 10.30 9.24 -0.80
C VAL A 28 10.14 10.40 0.19
N LYS A 29 8.99 11.09 0.16
CA LYS A 29 8.67 12.17 1.12
C LYS A 29 8.66 11.66 2.57
N ASP A 30 8.34 10.38 2.79
CA ASP A 30 8.40 9.76 4.12
C ASP A 30 9.79 9.24 4.52
N GLY A 31 10.81 9.52 3.71
CA GLY A 31 12.22 9.20 3.96
C GLY A 31 12.64 7.80 3.55
N ALA A 32 11.80 7.06 2.81
CA ALA A 32 12.17 5.75 2.28
C ALA A 32 13.15 5.88 1.11
N PHE A 33 14.09 4.95 1.01
CA PHE A 33 14.87 4.72 -0.19
C PHE A 33 14.05 3.83 -1.14
N VAL A 34 13.60 4.39 -2.27
CA VAL A 34 12.64 3.72 -3.16
C VAL A 34 13.33 3.21 -4.42
N ARG A 35 13.20 1.91 -4.70
CA ARG A 35 13.53 1.30 -5.99
C ARG A 35 12.27 0.83 -6.67
N VAL A 36 12.24 0.86 -8.00
CA VAL A 36 11.04 0.50 -8.75
C VAL A 36 11.36 -0.64 -9.72
N ILE A 37 10.45 -1.61 -9.77
CA ILE A 37 10.44 -2.68 -10.77
C ILE A 37 9.14 -2.55 -11.57
N MET A 38 9.23 -2.52 -12.90
CA MET A 38 8.07 -2.44 -13.77
C MET A 38 7.93 -3.69 -14.63
N THR A 39 6.73 -4.27 -14.66
CA THR A 39 6.40 -5.26 -15.69
C THR A 39 6.33 -4.60 -17.07
N LYS A 40 6.50 -5.38 -18.14
CA LYS A 40 6.33 -4.88 -19.53
C LYS A 40 4.97 -4.20 -19.72
N ASN A 41 3.89 -4.82 -19.23
CA ASN A 41 2.54 -4.26 -19.36
C ASN A 41 2.34 -2.96 -18.57
N ALA A 42 3.11 -2.70 -17.50
CA ALA A 42 3.05 -1.43 -16.79
C ALA A 42 3.63 -0.27 -17.62
N GLN A 43 4.65 -0.57 -18.44
CA GLN A 43 5.34 0.43 -19.26
C GLN A 43 4.43 1.02 -20.37
N GLU A 44 3.37 0.31 -20.74
CA GLU A 44 2.33 0.79 -21.66
C GLU A 44 1.42 1.88 -21.04
N PHE A 45 1.38 1.98 -19.70
CA PHE A 45 0.52 2.95 -18.99
C PHE A 45 1.30 4.12 -18.39
N ILE A 46 2.56 3.90 -18.00
CA ILE A 46 3.45 4.93 -17.43
C ILE A 46 4.88 4.59 -17.83
N THR A 47 5.68 5.59 -18.18
CA THR A 47 7.07 5.35 -18.62
C THR A 47 8.01 5.19 -17.42
N PRO A 48 9.08 4.37 -17.54
CA PRO A 48 10.10 4.24 -16.50
C PRO A 48 10.73 5.58 -16.08
N LEU A 49 10.88 6.53 -17.01
CA LEU A 49 11.47 7.85 -16.76
C LEU A 49 10.74 8.62 -15.65
N THR A 50 9.42 8.57 -15.61
CA THR A 50 8.63 9.25 -14.56
C THR A 50 8.97 8.68 -13.19
N LEU A 51 9.00 7.36 -13.06
CA LEU A 51 9.26 6.70 -11.77
C LEU A 51 10.75 6.80 -11.37
N GLN A 52 11.67 6.81 -12.33
CA GLN A 52 13.09 7.11 -12.09
C GLN A 52 13.27 8.51 -11.51
N THR A 53 12.61 9.50 -12.10
CA THR A 53 12.70 10.90 -11.66
C THR A 53 12.14 11.07 -10.24
N LEU A 54 11.01 10.43 -9.93
CA LEU A 54 10.37 10.57 -8.62
C LEU A 54 11.05 9.75 -7.52
N SER A 55 11.63 8.59 -7.86
CA SER A 55 12.37 7.76 -6.90
C SER A 55 13.82 8.20 -6.70
N GLY A 56 14.39 8.93 -7.67
CA GLY A 56 15.82 9.27 -7.70
C GLY A 56 16.72 8.07 -7.99
N ASN A 57 16.17 6.93 -8.41
CA ASN A 57 16.90 5.68 -8.60
C ASN A 57 16.56 5.05 -9.96
N PRO A 58 17.48 4.27 -10.57
CA PRO A 58 17.18 3.50 -11.77
C PRO A 58 15.96 2.60 -11.60
N VAL A 59 15.16 2.47 -12.67
CA VAL A 59 13.98 1.61 -12.70
C VAL A 59 14.35 0.31 -13.41
N ALA A 60 14.10 -0.82 -12.74
CA ALA A 60 14.37 -2.13 -13.31
C ALA A 60 13.17 -2.62 -14.12
N THR A 61 13.43 -3.12 -15.33
CA THR A 61 12.37 -3.45 -16.31
C THR A 61 12.52 -4.85 -16.89
N GLU A 62 13.72 -5.41 -16.89
CA GLU A 62 14.04 -6.69 -17.53
C GLU A 62 14.99 -7.52 -16.68
N THR A 63 14.82 -8.85 -16.72
CA THR A 63 15.61 -9.78 -15.89
C THR A 63 17.07 -9.88 -16.32
N PHE A 64 17.32 -9.83 -17.63
CA PHE A 64 18.62 -10.12 -18.25
C PHE A 64 19.19 -8.91 -18.98
N ASN A 65 19.22 -7.77 -18.31
CA ASN A 65 19.86 -6.58 -18.85
C ASN A 65 21.26 -6.45 -18.22
N LEU A 66 22.32 -6.72 -19.00
CA LEU A 66 23.72 -6.79 -18.53
C LEU A 66 24.17 -5.52 -17.78
N THR A 67 23.66 -4.35 -18.17
CA THR A 67 23.94 -3.07 -17.49
C THR A 67 23.22 -3.00 -16.14
N GLN A 68 21.94 -3.40 -16.08
CA GLN A 68 21.17 -3.47 -14.82
C GLN A 68 21.63 -4.61 -13.91
N GLU A 69 22.15 -5.73 -14.44
CA GLU A 69 22.70 -6.83 -13.62
C GLU A 69 23.94 -6.38 -12.85
N SER A 70 24.80 -5.55 -13.45
CA SER A 70 26.00 -5.04 -12.78
C SER A 70 25.71 -4.00 -11.69
N GLU A 71 24.70 -3.14 -11.89
CA GLU A 71 24.35 -2.07 -10.95
C GLU A 71 23.33 -2.51 -9.88
N ILE A 72 22.38 -3.37 -10.27
CA ILE A 72 21.16 -3.62 -9.51
C ILE A 72 21.07 -5.08 -9.06
N GLY A 73 21.28 -6.06 -9.93
CA GLY A 73 21.17 -7.51 -9.65
C GLY A 73 19.81 -7.93 -9.03
N HIS A 74 19.02 -8.76 -9.71
CA HIS A 74 17.69 -9.19 -9.20
C HIS A 74 17.72 -9.76 -7.77
N ILE A 75 18.80 -10.47 -7.38
CA ILE A 75 19.03 -10.93 -6.00
C ILE A 75 19.24 -9.77 -5.02
N ARG A 76 20.03 -8.76 -5.38
CA ARG A 76 20.26 -7.61 -4.46
C ARG A 76 19.00 -6.78 -4.26
N LEU A 77 18.10 -6.68 -5.25
CA LEU A 77 16.78 -6.06 -5.05
C LEU A 77 15.96 -6.82 -4.02
N ALA A 78 15.99 -8.15 -4.08
CA ALA A 78 15.29 -9.01 -3.12
C ALA A 78 15.90 -8.92 -1.71
N ASP A 79 17.24 -8.90 -1.61
CA ASP A 79 17.98 -8.92 -0.34
C ASP A 79 17.99 -7.58 0.39
N THR A 80 17.96 -6.46 -0.35
CA THR A 80 18.05 -5.12 0.25
C THR A 80 16.71 -4.53 0.65
N ALA A 81 15.59 -5.15 0.24
CA ALA A 81 14.25 -4.66 0.55
C ALA A 81 13.91 -4.88 2.03
N ASP A 82 13.51 -3.83 2.74
CA ASP A 82 12.78 -3.97 4.01
C ASP A 82 11.31 -4.33 3.76
N LEU A 83 10.77 -3.94 2.59
CA LEU A 83 9.40 -4.20 2.14
C LEU A 83 9.36 -4.23 0.62
N ILE A 84 8.65 -5.20 0.05
CA ILE A 84 8.23 -5.15 -1.35
C ILE A 84 6.75 -4.78 -1.42
N LEU A 85 6.44 -3.72 -2.16
CA LEU A 85 5.08 -3.19 -2.33
C LEU A 85 4.66 -3.28 -3.80
N ILE A 86 3.60 -4.02 -4.11
CA ILE A 86 3.07 -4.14 -5.47
C ILE A 86 1.85 -3.24 -5.62
N ALA A 87 1.93 -2.19 -6.44
CA ALA A 87 0.86 -1.21 -6.61
C ALA A 87 0.92 -0.50 -7.98
N PRO A 88 -0.10 -0.65 -8.84
CA PRO A 88 -1.18 -1.63 -8.72
C PRO A 88 -0.67 -3.07 -8.88
N ALA A 89 -1.34 -4.02 -8.24
CA ALA A 89 -1.20 -5.45 -8.50
C ALA A 89 -2.35 -5.96 -9.38
N SER A 90 -2.02 -6.42 -10.58
CA SER A 90 -2.96 -7.00 -11.53
C SER A 90 -3.33 -8.43 -11.13
N ALA A 91 -4.47 -8.92 -11.63
CA ALA A 91 -4.89 -10.30 -11.43
C ALA A 91 -3.86 -11.32 -11.95
N ASP A 92 -3.16 -10.99 -13.05
CA ASP A 92 -2.10 -11.81 -13.64
C ASP A 92 -0.93 -12.01 -12.66
N VAL A 93 -0.42 -10.93 -12.07
CA VAL A 93 0.70 -11.02 -11.11
C VAL A 93 0.25 -11.72 -9.83
N ILE A 94 -0.96 -11.46 -9.33
CA ILE A 94 -1.53 -12.18 -8.17
C ILE A 94 -1.63 -13.69 -8.47
N GLY A 95 -2.08 -14.06 -9.67
CA GLY A 95 -2.17 -15.46 -10.09
C GLY A 95 -0.80 -16.13 -10.21
N LYS A 96 0.17 -15.46 -10.82
CA LYS A 96 1.55 -15.95 -10.92
C LYS A 96 2.17 -16.21 -9.54
N LEU A 97 2.05 -15.26 -8.61
CA LEU A 97 2.59 -15.40 -7.26
C LEU A 97 1.92 -16.55 -6.49
N ALA A 98 0.59 -16.69 -6.58
CA ALA A 98 -0.12 -17.77 -5.90
C ALA A 98 0.35 -19.16 -6.37
N HIS A 99 0.83 -19.28 -7.61
CA HIS A 99 1.28 -20.53 -8.21
C HIS A 99 2.81 -20.66 -8.35
N GLY A 100 3.59 -19.71 -7.81
CA GLY A 100 5.05 -19.76 -7.87
C GLY A 100 5.64 -19.58 -9.27
N LEU A 101 4.94 -18.86 -10.16
CA LEU A 101 5.40 -18.58 -11.52
C LEU A 101 6.28 -17.33 -11.54
N ALA A 102 7.53 -17.47 -11.99
CA ALA A 102 8.52 -16.40 -12.10
C ALA A 102 8.86 -16.12 -13.58
N GLY A 103 7.93 -15.50 -14.31
CA GLY A 103 8.05 -15.25 -15.75
C GLY A 103 8.67 -13.91 -16.13
N ASP A 104 8.86 -13.01 -15.17
CA ASP A 104 9.45 -11.69 -15.36
C ASP A 104 10.29 -11.27 -14.14
N LEU A 105 11.01 -10.15 -14.24
CA LEU A 105 11.88 -9.66 -13.17
C LEU A 105 11.12 -9.49 -11.84
N LEU A 106 9.93 -8.88 -11.86
CA LEU A 106 9.15 -8.61 -10.67
C LEU A 106 8.75 -9.92 -9.95
N THR A 107 8.17 -10.86 -10.68
CA THR A 107 7.75 -12.15 -10.13
C THR A 107 8.94 -13.01 -9.68
N THR A 108 10.09 -12.90 -10.35
CA THR A 108 11.35 -13.55 -9.93
C THR A 108 11.86 -12.99 -8.60
N VAL A 109 11.91 -11.67 -8.44
CA VAL A 109 12.31 -11.01 -7.19
C VAL A 109 11.35 -11.35 -6.06
N LEU A 110 10.05 -11.38 -6.33
CA LEU A 110 9.02 -11.72 -5.34
C LEU A 110 9.07 -13.18 -4.88
N LEU A 111 9.52 -14.10 -5.73
CA LEU A 111 9.70 -15.49 -5.34
C LEU A 111 10.98 -15.70 -4.51
N ALA A 112 11.99 -14.85 -4.69
CA ALA A 112 13.28 -14.93 -4.00
C ALA A 112 13.35 -14.12 -2.69
N THR A 113 12.47 -13.13 -2.48
CA THR A 113 12.57 -12.24 -1.33
C THR A 113 12.19 -12.91 -0.01
N MET A 114 12.88 -12.49 1.06
CA MET A 114 12.52 -12.81 2.45
C MET A 114 11.82 -11.62 3.14
N ALA A 115 11.74 -10.46 2.46
CA ALA A 115 11.08 -9.28 2.99
C ALA A 115 9.55 -9.48 3.01
N PRO A 116 8.82 -8.81 3.93
CA PRO A 116 7.37 -8.77 3.84
C PRO A 116 6.92 -8.22 2.48
N VAL A 117 5.84 -8.78 1.94
CA VAL A 117 5.24 -8.32 0.69
C VAL A 117 3.85 -7.74 0.96
N LEU A 118 3.64 -6.50 0.54
CA LEU A 118 2.36 -5.81 0.56
C LEU A 118 1.82 -5.68 -0.86
N VAL A 119 0.58 -6.09 -1.08
CA VAL A 119 -0.06 -6.14 -2.40
C VAL A 119 -1.26 -5.20 -2.39
N ALA A 120 -1.33 -4.26 -3.33
CA ALA A 120 -2.46 -3.36 -3.52
C ALA A 120 -3.17 -3.69 -4.85
N PRO A 121 -4.21 -4.54 -4.84
CA PRO A 121 -4.90 -4.98 -6.05
C PRO A 121 -5.59 -3.81 -6.76
N ALA A 122 -5.60 -3.85 -8.09
CA ALA A 122 -6.44 -2.97 -8.90
C ALA A 122 -6.89 -3.67 -10.17
N MET A 123 -8.20 -3.84 -10.33
CA MET A 123 -8.81 -4.53 -11.46
C MET A 123 -10.31 -4.24 -11.54
N ASN A 124 -10.96 -4.67 -12.62
CA ASN A 124 -12.41 -4.60 -12.74
C ASN A 124 -13.11 -5.36 -11.58
N VAL A 125 -14.29 -4.90 -11.16
CA VAL A 125 -15.06 -5.50 -10.05
C VAL A 125 -15.34 -6.99 -10.25
N HIS A 126 -15.66 -7.43 -11.45
CA HIS A 126 -15.90 -8.84 -11.76
C HIS A 126 -14.61 -9.66 -11.72
N MET A 127 -13.47 -9.08 -12.13
CA MET A 127 -12.17 -9.73 -11.98
C MET A 127 -11.82 -9.88 -10.50
N TYR A 128 -12.03 -8.85 -9.69
CA TYR A 128 -11.74 -8.90 -8.26
C TYR A 128 -12.63 -9.94 -7.56
N ALA A 129 -13.93 -9.95 -7.86
CA ALA A 129 -14.87 -10.90 -7.30
C ALA A 129 -14.75 -12.32 -7.88
N HIS A 130 -13.94 -12.53 -8.92
CA HIS A 130 -13.81 -13.83 -9.57
C HIS A 130 -13.26 -14.87 -8.57
N PRO A 131 -13.84 -16.08 -8.47
CA PRO A 131 -13.41 -17.10 -7.52
C PRO A 131 -11.90 -17.38 -7.57
N ALA A 132 -11.33 -17.56 -8.77
CA ALA A 132 -9.89 -17.78 -8.92
C ALA A 132 -9.02 -16.65 -8.31
N VAL A 133 -9.43 -15.38 -8.44
CA VAL A 133 -8.67 -14.26 -7.86
C VAL A 133 -8.80 -14.26 -6.34
N GLN A 134 -10.01 -14.50 -5.83
CA GLN A 134 -10.23 -14.62 -4.38
C GLN A 134 -9.45 -15.79 -3.78
N ASP A 135 -9.38 -16.93 -4.48
CA ASP A 135 -8.61 -18.11 -4.05
C ASP A 135 -7.11 -17.81 -4.04
N ASN A 136 -6.60 -17.09 -5.05
CA ASN A 136 -5.22 -16.64 -5.10
C ASN A 136 -4.88 -15.68 -3.96
N ILE A 137 -5.76 -14.70 -3.68
CA ILE A 137 -5.60 -13.76 -2.56
C ILE A 137 -5.56 -14.52 -1.24
N ARG A 138 -6.49 -15.47 -1.01
CA ARG A 138 -6.49 -16.30 0.21
C ARG A 138 -5.22 -17.14 0.33
N THR A 139 -4.78 -17.77 -0.76
CA THR A 139 -3.56 -18.58 -0.80
C THR A 139 -2.32 -17.76 -0.45
N LEU A 140 -2.20 -16.55 -1.01
CA LEU A 140 -1.11 -15.64 -0.70
C LEU A 140 -1.18 -15.12 0.74
N GLY A 141 -2.37 -14.81 1.24
CA GLY A 141 -2.58 -14.45 2.64
C GLY A 141 -2.10 -15.53 3.61
N GLN A 142 -2.39 -16.80 3.32
CA GLN A 142 -1.89 -17.94 4.11
C GLN A 142 -0.36 -18.08 4.05
N ARG A 143 0.28 -17.62 2.97
CA ARG A 143 1.73 -17.58 2.81
C ARG A 143 2.39 -16.32 3.40
N GLY A 144 1.62 -15.47 4.08
CA GLY A 144 2.13 -14.29 4.78
C GLY A 144 2.16 -12.99 3.95
N TYR A 145 1.62 -13.00 2.73
CA TYR A 145 1.42 -11.77 1.97
C TYR A 145 0.35 -10.91 2.64
N ARG A 146 0.57 -9.59 2.65
CA ARG A 146 -0.40 -8.62 3.15
C ARG A 146 -1.10 -7.95 1.98
N PHE A 147 -2.37 -7.61 2.15
CA PHE A 147 -3.18 -6.97 1.12
C PHE A 147 -3.71 -5.62 1.61
N VAL A 148 -3.64 -4.62 0.74
CA VAL A 148 -4.39 -3.36 0.89
C VAL A 148 -5.73 -3.57 0.21
N GLU A 149 -6.82 -3.47 0.96
CA GLU A 149 -8.16 -3.60 0.38
C GLU A 149 -8.38 -2.52 -0.70
N PRO A 150 -8.87 -2.91 -1.90
CA PRO A 150 -9.17 -1.95 -2.95
C PRO A 150 -10.34 -1.05 -2.55
N ALA A 151 -10.30 0.18 -3.07
CA ALA A 151 -11.38 1.13 -2.88
C ALA A 151 -12.62 0.75 -3.70
N GLU A 152 -13.77 1.18 -3.19
CA GLU A 152 -15.06 1.12 -3.89
C GLU A 152 -15.32 2.44 -4.64
N GLY A 153 -15.97 2.32 -5.79
CA GLY A 153 -16.46 3.47 -6.55
C GLY A 153 -16.55 3.19 -8.05
N PHE A 154 -16.73 4.26 -8.83
CA PHE A 154 -16.80 4.18 -10.28
C PHE A 154 -15.43 3.81 -10.87
N LEU A 155 -15.43 2.76 -11.69
CA LEU A 155 -14.25 2.22 -12.38
C LEU A 155 -14.20 2.75 -13.82
N ALA A 156 -12.98 2.83 -14.39
CA ALA A 156 -12.77 3.32 -15.76
C ALA A 156 -13.54 2.53 -16.84
N CYS A 157 -13.95 1.29 -16.53
CA CYS A 157 -14.76 0.43 -17.39
C CYS A 157 -16.28 0.69 -17.29
N GLY A 158 -16.73 1.68 -16.53
CA GLY A 158 -18.16 2.04 -16.41
C GLY A 158 -18.94 1.31 -15.31
N TYR A 159 -18.28 0.50 -14.48
CA TYR A 159 -18.90 -0.25 -13.39
C TYR A 159 -18.67 0.46 -12.05
N GLU A 160 -19.62 0.33 -11.12
CA GLU A 160 -19.48 0.79 -9.74
C GLU A 160 -19.27 -0.42 -8.82
N GLY A 161 -18.21 -0.37 -8.01
CA GLY A 161 -17.94 -1.43 -7.03
C GLY A 161 -16.49 -1.51 -6.60
N LYS A 162 -16.16 -2.60 -5.90
CA LYS A 162 -14.84 -2.85 -5.32
C LYS A 162 -13.84 -3.30 -6.37
N GLY A 163 -12.69 -2.64 -6.47
CA GLY A 163 -11.64 -3.00 -7.44
C GLY A 163 -10.73 -1.84 -7.85
N ARG A 164 -11.08 -0.61 -7.47
CA ARG A 164 -10.22 0.56 -7.68
C ARG A 164 -8.98 0.43 -6.79
N LEU A 165 -7.80 0.81 -7.30
CA LEU A 165 -6.61 0.91 -6.47
C LEU A 165 -6.91 1.81 -5.27
N ALA A 166 -6.57 1.34 -4.06
CA ALA A 166 -6.60 2.13 -2.84
C ALA A 166 -5.83 3.45 -3.04
N ASP A 167 -6.20 4.48 -2.28
CA ASP A 167 -5.52 5.76 -2.44
C ASP A 167 -4.04 5.66 -2.01
N PRO A 168 -3.11 6.37 -2.67
CA PRO A 168 -1.69 6.24 -2.38
C PRO A 168 -1.34 6.45 -0.90
N GLU A 169 -2.02 7.36 -0.22
CA GLU A 169 -1.86 7.64 1.21
C GLU A 169 -2.21 6.44 2.08
N ASP A 170 -3.27 5.73 1.71
CA ASP A 170 -3.71 4.50 2.37
C ASP A 170 -2.69 3.37 2.19
N ILE A 171 -2.13 3.24 0.99
CA ILE A 171 -1.09 2.24 0.72
C ILE A 171 0.17 2.55 1.55
N VAL A 172 0.56 3.82 1.65
CA VAL A 172 1.68 4.26 2.50
C VAL A 172 1.40 3.98 3.98
N GLU A 173 0.16 4.15 4.42
CA GLU A 173 -0.25 3.85 5.79
C GLU A 173 -0.09 2.36 6.11
N GLU A 174 -0.52 1.47 5.21
CA GLU A 174 -0.33 0.03 5.33
C GLU A 174 1.15 -0.38 5.27
N ALA A 175 1.96 0.30 4.45
CA ALA A 175 3.41 0.08 4.39
C ALA A 175 4.06 0.40 5.75
N ARG A 176 3.67 1.53 6.37
CA ARG A 176 4.12 1.87 7.72
C ARG A 176 3.67 0.84 8.73
N ALA A 177 2.41 0.43 8.69
CA ALA A 177 1.87 -0.57 9.60
C ALA A 177 2.62 -1.90 9.46
N THR A 178 2.93 -2.33 8.24
CA THR A 178 3.66 -3.57 7.95
C THR A 178 5.06 -3.56 8.56
N LEU A 179 5.77 -2.43 8.45
CA LEU A 179 7.12 -2.26 8.97
C LEU A 179 7.20 -1.88 10.45
N THR A 180 6.06 -1.60 11.09
CA THR A 180 5.99 -1.27 12.51
C THR A 180 5.96 -2.55 13.34
N LYS A 181 6.78 -2.60 14.41
CA LYS A 181 6.77 -3.68 15.39
C LYS A 181 5.35 -3.88 15.96
N LYS A 182 4.91 -5.14 16.00
CA LYS A 182 3.57 -5.53 16.44
C LYS A 182 3.55 -5.91 17.93
N ASP A 183 3.83 -4.96 18.79
CA ASP A 183 3.96 -5.17 20.24
C ASP A 183 2.69 -4.86 21.05
N LEU A 184 1.59 -4.50 20.39
CA LEU A 184 0.28 -4.28 21.02
C LEU A 184 -0.82 -5.24 20.51
N THR A 185 -0.45 -6.38 19.91
CA THR A 185 -1.41 -7.31 19.25
C THR A 185 -2.47 -7.92 20.16
N SER A 186 -2.24 -7.95 21.47
CA SER A 186 -3.18 -8.50 22.46
C SER A 186 -3.96 -7.41 23.18
N GLU A 187 -3.75 -6.14 22.82
CA GLU A 187 -4.32 -4.99 23.53
C GLU A 187 -5.57 -4.47 22.84
N ARG A 188 -6.58 -4.12 23.65
CA ARG A 188 -7.76 -3.37 23.22
C ARG A 188 -7.67 -1.96 23.78
N ILE A 189 -7.59 -0.96 22.89
CA ILE A 189 -7.33 0.43 23.28
C ILE A 189 -8.50 1.31 22.85
N ILE A 190 -9.11 1.98 23.82
CA ILE A 190 -10.09 3.04 23.55
C ILE A 190 -9.36 4.38 23.55
N VAL A 191 -9.55 5.17 22.49
CA VAL A 191 -9.03 6.53 22.39
C VAL A 191 -10.20 7.49 22.25
N THR A 192 -10.26 8.50 23.11
CA THR A 192 -11.22 9.62 22.96
C THR A 192 -10.50 10.80 22.30
N ALA A 193 -11.07 11.37 21.25
CA ALA A 193 -10.43 12.47 20.51
C ALA A 193 -11.44 13.49 19.99
N GLY A 194 -10.99 14.72 19.73
CA GLY A 194 -11.82 15.79 19.20
C GLY A 194 -12.35 16.74 20.27
N PRO A 195 -13.13 17.74 19.87
CA PRO A 195 -13.78 18.66 20.80
C PRO A 195 -15.07 18.06 21.36
N ASN A 196 -15.54 18.60 22.49
CA ASN A 196 -16.87 18.31 23.02
C ASN A 196 -17.82 19.43 22.58
N ALA A 197 -19.13 19.15 22.50
CA ALA A 197 -20.15 20.14 22.20
C ALA A 197 -21.25 20.09 23.27
N GLU A 198 -21.23 21.06 24.19
CA GLU A 198 -22.21 21.17 25.28
C GLU A 198 -23.37 22.08 24.85
N PRO A 199 -24.59 21.54 24.66
CA PRO A 199 -25.70 22.32 24.13
C PRO A 199 -26.16 23.40 25.12
N ILE A 200 -26.35 24.62 24.62
CA ILE A 200 -27.08 25.68 25.33
C ILE A 200 -28.56 25.62 24.91
N ASP A 201 -28.79 25.43 23.62
CA ASP A 201 -30.08 25.25 22.97
C ASP A 201 -29.87 24.45 21.65
N PRO A 202 -30.90 24.16 20.84
CA PRO A 202 -30.75 23.35 19.62
C PRO A 202 -29.80 23.89 18.56
N VAL A 203 -29.36 25.16 18.64
CA VAL A 203 -28.49 25.80 17.64
C VAL A 203 -27.13 26.14 18.23
N ARG A 204 -27.08 26.62 19.48
CA ARG A 204 -25.87 27.10 20.14
C ARG A 204 -25.34 26.05 21.11
N PHE A 205 -24.03 25.90 21.12
CA PHE A 205 -23.32 25.03 22.04
C PHE A 205 -21.98 25.65 22.45
N ILE A 206 -21.48 25.26 23.61
CA ILE A 206 -20.14 25.59 24.08
C ILE A 206 -19.21 24.47 23.62
N THR A 207 -18.06 24.84 23.04
CA THR A 207 -17.06 23.89 22.59
C THR A 207 -15.65 24.38 22.91
N ASN A 208 -14.68 23.47 22.85
CA ASN A 208 -13.26 23.78 23.00
C ASN A 208 -12.56 23.81 21.62
N ARG A 209 -11.31 24.26 21.58
CA ARG A 209 -10.51 24.37 20.33
C ARG A 209 -9.75 23.09 19.98
N SER A 210 -10.11 21.94 20.56
CA SER A 210 -9.47 20.67 20.22
C SER A 210 -9.68 20.35 18.75
N THR A 211 -8.60 20.07 18.05
CA THR A 211 -8.65 19.63 16.65
C THR A 211 -8.83 18.12 16.53
N GLY A 212 -8.66 17.37 17.63
CA GLY A 212 -8.62 15.91 17.63
C GLY A 212 -7.34 15.28 17.06
N LYS A 213 -6.44 16.05 16.44
CA LYS A 213 -5.25 15.55 15.73
C LYS A 213 -4.38 14.62 16.58
N MET A 214 -4.18 14.96 17.85
CA MET A 214 -3.37 14.16 18.76
C MET A 214 -3.99 12.79 19.04
N GLY A 215 -5.28 12.74 19.40
CA GLY A 215 -5.98 11.48 19.67
C GLY A 215 -6.07 10.60 18.43
N PHE A 216 -6.35 11.18 17.25
CA PHE A 216 -6.33 10.45 15.98
C PHE A 216 -4.94 9.87 15.67
N ALA A 217 -3.86 10.62 15.97
CA ALA A 217 -2.51 10.13 15.80
C ALA A 217 -2.18 8.99 16.77
N MET A 218 -2.63 9.07 18.03
CA MET A 218 -2.47 7.99 19.01
C MET A 218 -3.21 6.73 18.57
N ALA A 219 -4.47 6.84 18.15
CA ALA A 219 -5.26 5.73 17.63
C ALA A 219 -4.58 5.06 16.42
N ARG A 220 -4.10 5.86 15.47
CA ARG A 220 -3.35 5.37 14.30
C ARG A 220 -2.08 4.61 14.70
N VAL A 221 -1.29 5.14 15.62
CA VAL A 221 -0.04 4.50 16.07
C VAL A 221 -0.32 3.21 16.85
N ALA A 222 -1.36 3.19 17.69
CA ALA A 222 -1.80 1.99 18.39
C ALA A 222 -2.19 0.88 17.40
N TRP A 223 -3.00 1.21 16.38
CA TRP A 223 -3.37 0.29 15.31
C TRP A 223 -2.15 -0.21 14.52
N ARG A 224 -1.22 0.69 14.14
CA ARG A 224 0.03 0.28 13.47
C ARG A 224 0.84 -0.71 14.29
N ARG A 225 0.81 -0.62 15.62
CA ARG A 225 1.49 -1.55 16.54
C ARG A 225 0.68 -2.82 16.83
N GLY A 226 -0.49 -2.97 16.22
CA GLY A 226 -1.30 -4.20 16.22
C GLY A 226 -2.47 -4.21 17.20
N ALA A 227 -2.73 -3.12 17.93
CA ALA A 227 -3.86 -3.07 18.86
C ALA A 227 -5.22 -3.10 18.14
N GLU A 228 -6.23 -3.67 18.81
CA GLU A 228 -7.64 -3.46 18.46
C GLU A 228 -8.05 -2.09 19.03
N VAL A 229 -8.32 -1.12 18.16
CA VAL A 229 -8.54 0.28 18.58
C VAL A 229 -10.00 0.68 18.39
N THR A 230 -10.60 1.27 19.41
CA THR A 230 -11.88 1.98 19.29
C THR A 230 -11.64 3.48 19.46
N LEU A 231 -11.92 4.26 18.42
CA LEU A 231 -11.82 5.72 18.47
C LEU A 231 -13.20 6.33 18.73
N VAL A 232 -13.38 6.91 19.92
CA VAL A 232 -14.55 7.74 20.24
C VAL A 232 -14.22 9.17 19.84
N SER A 233 -14.81 9.65 18.76
CA SER A 233 -14.54 11.00 18.22
C SER A 233 -15.66 11.97 18.52
N GLY A 234 -15.31 13.16 19.01
CA GLY A 234 -16.14 14.36 18.95
C GLY A 234 -16.18 14.96 17.53
N PRO A 235 -16.89 16.09 17.33
CA PRO A 235 -17.09 16.70 16.01
C PRO A 235 -15.77 17.15 15.37
N THR A 236 -15.34 16.49 14.29
CA THR A 236 -14.13 16.84 13.54
C THR A 236 -14.25 16.41 12.08
N SER A 237 -13.49 17.07 11.19
CA SER A 237 -13.37 16.71 9.78
C SER A 237 -12.18 15.79 9.49
N LEU A 238 -11.48 15.33 10.54
CA LEU A 238 -10.38 14.39 10.38
C LEU A 238 -10.88 13.03 9.89
N PRO A 239 -10.27 12.44 8.85
CA PRO A 239 -10.62 11.08 8.45
C PRO A 239 -10.23 10.11 9.58
N PRO A 240 -11.08 9.11 9.87
CA PRO A 240 -10.73 8.09 10.85
C PRO A 240 -9.45 7.35 10.41
N PRO A 241 -8.57 6.96 11.35
CA PRO A 241 -7.47 6.07 11.02
C PRO A 241 -8.02 4.72 10.53
N ARG A 242 -7.22 4.00 9.74
CA ARG A 242 -7.56 2.64 9.31
C ARG A 242 -7.59 1.68 10.50
N GLY A 243 -8.45 0.66 10.39
CA GLY A 243 -8.65 -0.38 11.42
C GLY A 243 -9.87 -0.16 12.27
#